data_AF-U2VJK9-F1
#
_entry.id   AF-U2VJK9-F1
#
_cell.length_a   1.000
_cell.length_b   1.000
_cell.length_c   1.000
_cell.angle_alpha   90.00
_cell.angle_beta   90.00
_cell.angle_gamma   90.00
#
_symmetry.space_group_name_H-M   'P 1'
#
loop_
_entity.id
_entity.type
_entity.pdbx_description
1 polymer ?
#
loop_
_entity_poly.entity_id
_entity_poly.type
_entity_poly.pdbx_seq_one_letter_code
_entity_poly.pdbx_strand_id
1 'polypeptide(L)'
;MSSKKKVPVVAATATETKGEEHESTSSPMIDERHAKFMRDAEQWVVENPTAWTFFLDKGRTYAAEGRAFGVQEFAEYVRRHDFTDVNGKTTRLNNSLVPALARLLITEVPECRPLIARRTNVYDGSIQHAAVS
;
A
#
# COMPACT_ATOMS: atom_id res chain seq x y z
N MET A 1 3.31 9.51 65.46
CA MET A 1 3.03 8.07 65.22
C MET A 1 1.53 7.87 65.12
N SER A 2 1.11 6.81 64.42
CA SER A 2 -0.27 6.29 64.28
C SER A 2 -1.03 6.68 63.00
N SER A 3 -0.58 6.09 61.89
CA SER A 3 -1.37 5.95 60.66
C SER A 3 -2.49 4.94 60.88
N LYS A 4 -3.74 5.37 60.69
CA LYS A 4 -4.92 4.49 60.77
C LYS A 4 -5.23 3.93 59.38
N LYS A 5 -5.04 2.62 59.25
CA LYS A 5 -5.49 1.75 58.15
C LYS A 5 -6.98 1.96 57.87
N LYS A 6 -7.36 2.07 56.59
CA LYS A 6 -8.68 1.65 56.08
C LYS A 6 -8.51 1.18 54.63
N VAL A 7 -8.69 -0.12 54.43
CA VAL A 7 -9.22 -0.69 53.19
C VAL A 7 -10.74 -0.77 53.37
N PRO A 8 -11.50 -0.56 52.29
CA PRO A 8 -12.20 -1.71 51.76
C PRO A 8 -12.14 -1.82 50.23
N VAL A 9 -12.13 -3.08 49.80
CA VAL A 9 -12.41 -3.61 48.47
C VAL A 9 -13.85 -3.27 48.08
N VAL A 10 -14.10 -2.97 46.79
CA VAL A 10 -15.15 -3.55 45.91
C VAL A 10 -15.43 -2.62 44.71
N ALA A 11 -15.63 -3.28 43.56
CA ALA A 11 -16.25 -2.83 42.30
C ALA A 11 -15.32 -2.17 41.28
N ALA A 12 -14.83 -3.04 40.40
CA ALA A 12 -14.45 -2.71 39.03
C ALA A 12 -15.59 -1.98 38.31
N THR A 13 -15.34 -0.75 37.88
CA THR A 13 -16.05 -0.11 36.79
C THR A 13 -15.06 0.01 35.64
N ALA A 14 -15.16 -0.93 34.72
CA ALA A 14 -14.65 -0.78 33.37
C ALA A 14 -15.20 0.54 32.83
N THR A 15 -14.32 1.54 32.70
CA THR A 15 -14.63 2.66 31.82
C THR A 15 -14.24 2.17 30.45
N GLU A 16 -15.23 1.63 29.72
CA GLU A 16 -15.14 1.50 28.27
C GLU A 16 -14.79 2.89 27.73
N THR A 17 -13.51 3.11 27.44
CA THR A 17 -13.10 4.07 26.43
C THR A 17 -13.71 3.57 25.14
N LYS A 18 -14.93 4.07 24.87
CA LYS A 18 -15.61 4.02 23.59
C LYS A 18 -14.57 4.27 22.52
N GLY A 19 -14.21 3.19 21.82
CA GLY A 19 -13.38 3.28 20.63
C GLY A 19 -14.05 4.31 19.73
N GLU A 20 -13.33 5.38 19.44
CA GLU A 20 -13.64 6.21 18.29
C GLU A 20 -13.56 5.27 17.09
N GLU A 21 -14.75 4.83 16.67
CA GLU A 21 -14.97 4.23 15.37
C GLU A 21 -14.39 5.22 14.37
N HIS A 22 -13.20 4.90 13.88
CA HIS A 22 -12.58 5.58 12.75
C HIS A 22 -13.39 5.16 11.52
N GLU A 23 -14.64 5.63 11.45
CA GLU A 23 -15.52 5.54 10.31
C GLU A 23 -14.84 6.33 9.20
N SER A 24 -13.98 5.63 8.46
CA SER A 24 -13.45 6.11 7.20
C SER A 24 -14.63 6.16 6.24
N THR A 25 -15.43 7.22 6.35
CA THR A 25 -16.37 7.66 5.34
C THR A 25 -15.53 8.09 4.15
N SER A 26 -15.06 7.11 3.36
CA SER A 26 -14.55 7.41 2.03
C SER A 26 -15.69 8.11 1.29
N SER A 27 -15.47 9.38 0.98
CA SER A 27 -16.43 10.16 0.22
C SER A 27 -16.61 9.49 -1.15
N PRO A 28 -17.82 9.41 -1.72
CA PRO A 28 -18.06 8.73 -2.99
C PRO A 28 -17.17 9.23 -4.14
N MET A 29 -16.71 10.48 -4.07
CA MET A 29 -15.75 11.06 -5.01
C MET A 29 -14.36 10.39 -4.97
N ILE A 30 -13.91 9.94 -3.80
CA ILE A 30 -12.63 9.25 -3.62
C ILE A 30 -12.70 7.86 -4.26
N ASP A 31 -13.81 7.15 -4.05
CA ASP A 31 -14.02 5.82 -4.61
C ASP A 31 -14.13 5.86 -6.14
N GLU A 32 -14.88 6.81 -6.70
CA GLU A 32 -14.97 7.01 -8.15
C GLU A 32 -13.60 7.31 -8.77
N ARG A 33 -12.79 8.14 -8.09
CA ARG A 33 -11.43 8.45 -8.52
C ARG A 33 -10.52 7.22 -8.48
N HIS A 34 -10.60 6.40 -7.44
CA HIS A 34 -9.85 5.15 -7.36
C HIS A 34 -10.26 4.15 -8.44
N ALA A 35 -11.56 4.01 -8.70
CA ALA A 35 -12.08 3.15 -9.77
C ALA A 35 -11.61 3.61 -11.15
N LYS A 36 -11.57 4.94 -11.38
CA LYS A 36 -10.99 5.50 -12.61
C LYS A 36 -9.51 5.12 -12.76
N PHE A 37 -8.71 5.28 -11.71
CA PHE A 37 -7.29 4.94 -11.79
C PHE A 37 -7.03 3.44 -12.00
N MET A 38 -7.88 2.57 -11.45
CA MET A 38 -7.81 1.12 -11.74
C MET A 38 -8.07 0.84 -13.21
N ARG A 39 -9.15 1.38 -13.79
CA ARG A 39 -9.45 1.23 -15.23
C ARG A 39 -8.34 1.79 -16.12
N ASP A 40 -7.83 2.97 -15.79
CA ASP A 40 -6.73 3.59 -16.55
C ASP A 40 -5.44 2.73 -16.46
N ALA A 41 -5.19 2.10 -15.32
CA ALA A 41 -4.03 1.21 -15.14
C ALA A 41 -4.20 -0.11 -15.91
N GLU A 42 -5.39 -0.71 -15.90
CA GLU A 42 -5.71 -1.90 -16.70
C GLU A 42 -5.52 -1.61 -18.20
N GLN A 43 -6.05 -0.49 -18.67
CA GLN A 43 -5.86 -0.06 -20.05
C GLN A 43 -4.38 0.15 -20.39
N TRP A 44 -3.63 0.80 -19.49
CA TRP A 44 -2.20 1.01 -19.68
C TRP A 44 -1.43 -0.31 -19.79
N VAL A 45 -1.78 -1.33 -19.00
CA VAL A 45 -1.16 -2.67 -19.07
C VAL A 45 -1.40 -3.31 -20.43
N VAL A 46 -2.63 -3.21 -20.96
CA VAL A 46 -2.98 -3.74 -22.28
C VAL A 46 -2.20 -3.02 -23.40
N GLU A 47 -2.05 -1.70 -23.30
CA GLU A 47 -1.34 -0.90 -24.29
C GLU A 47 0.19 -1.04 -24.21
N ASN A 48 0.73 -1.44 -23.07
CA ASN A 48 2.17 -1.45 -22.80
C ASN A 48 2.65 -2.82 -22.28
N PRO A 49 2.42 -3.92 -23.01
CA PRO A 49 2.65 -5.29 -22.53
C PRO A 49 4.13 -5.55 -22.20
N THR A 50 5.06 -4.97 -22.96
CA THR A 50 6.50 -5.10 -22.69
C THR A 50 6.90 -4.42 -21.39
N ALA A 51 6.39 -3.21 -21.14
CA ALA A 51 6.64 -2.49 -19.91
C ALA A 51 5.97 -3.19 -18.71
N TRP A 52 4.80 -3.78 -18.90
CA TRP A 52 4.14 -4.56 -17.86
C TRP A 52 4.87 -5.87 -17.55
N THR A 53 5.36 -6.57 -18.58
CA THR A 53 6.17 -7.78 -18.39
C THR A 53 7.41 -7.48 -17.54
N PHE A 54 8.06 -6.34 -17.77
CA PHE A 54 9.15 -5.86 -16.91
C PHE A 54 8.72 -5.69 -15.44
N PHE A 55 7.54 -5.12 -15.16
CA PHE A 55 7.01 -5.02 -13.79
C PHE A 55 6.85 -6.40 -13.15
N LEU A 56 6.27 -7.36 -13.87
CA LEU A 56 6.05 -8.72 -13.37
C LEU A 56 7.37 -9.42 -13.09
N ASP A 57 8.33 -9.36 -14.02
CA ASP A 57 9.62 -10.04 -13.87
C ASP A 57 10.44 -9.47 -12.71
N LYS A 58 10.45 -8.14 -12.57
CA LYS A 58 11.10 -7.48 -11.42
C LYS A 58 10.40 -7.77 -10.11
N GLY A 59 9.07 -7.74 -10.09
CA GLY A 59 8.27 -8.11 -8.92
C GLY A 59 8.58 -9.53 -8.44
N ARG A 60 8.56 -10.51 -9.37
CA ARG A 60 8.92 -11.92 -9.08
C ARG A 60 10.35 -12.06 -8.58
N THR A 61 11.30 -11.37 -9.21
CA THR A 61 12.71 -11.40 -8.78
C THR A 61 12.85 -10.91 -7.34
N TYR A 62 12.25 -9.77 -7.01
CA TYR A 62 12.33 -9.20 -5.66
C TYR A 62 11.56 -10.02 -4.64
N ALA A 63 10.44 -10.63 -5.04
CA ALA A 63 9.71 -11.58 -4.21
C ALA A 63 10.56 -12.82 -3.86
N ALA A 64 11.25 -13.39 -4.86
CA ALA A 64 12.15 -14.52 -4.65
C ALA A 64 13.34 -14.15 -3.74
N GLU A 65 13.82 -12.90 -3.80
CA GLU A 65 14.88 -12.38 -2.93
C GLU A 65 14.38 -11.99 -1.52
N GLY A 66 13.06 -11.95 -1.28
CA GLY A 66 12.48 -11.40 -0.05
C GLY A 66 12.78 -9.91 0.15
N ARG A 67 13.02 -9.18 -0.94
CA ARG A 67 13.48 -7.79 -0.92
C ARG A 67 12.31 -6.82 -0.99
N ALA A 68 12.29 -5.84 -0.09
CA ALA A 68 11.32 -4.74 -0.16
C ALA A 68 11.62 -3.77 -1.31
N PHE A 69 10.57 -3.22 -1.94
CA PHE A 69 10.70 -2.31 -3.07
C PHE A 69 9.51 -1.35 -3.23
N GLY A 70 9.73 -0.24 -3.94
CA GLY A 70 8.67 0.67 -4.33
C GLY A 70 8.28 0.48 -5.80
N VAL A 71 6.98 0.35 -6.09
CA VAL A 71 6.48 0.31 -7.49
C VAL A 71 6.81 1.60 -8.26
N GLN A 72 7.03 2.71 -7.54
CA GLN A 72 7.56 3.94 -8.12
C GLN A 72 8.92 3.73 -8.81
N GLU A 73 9.79 2.87 -8.29
CA GLU A 73 11.10 2.61 -8.89
C GLU A 73 10.96 1.97 -10.27
N PHE A 74 9.97 1.10 -10.43
CA PHE A 74 9.66 0.47 -11.72
C PHE A 74 9.07 1.48 -12.70
N ALA A 75 8.20 2.35 -12.21
CA ALA A 75 7.65 3.47 -12.99
C ALA A 75 8.75 4.42 -13.49
N GLU A 76 9.70 4.82 -12.65
CA GLU A 76 10.82 5.66 -13.08
C GLU A 76 11.79 4.92 -14.02
N TYR A 77 11.93 3.60 -13.87
CA TYR A 77 12.68 2.82 -14.84
C TYR A 77 12.00 2.87 -16.22
N VAL A 78 10.69 2.60 -16.29
CA VAL A 78 9.93 2.66 -17.55
C VAL A 78 9.93 4.05 -18.17
N ARG A 79 9.97 5.13 -17.39
CA ARG A 79 10.08 6.49 -17.96
C ARG A 79 11.45 6.82 -18.52
N ARG A 80 12.50 6.27 -17.93
CA ARG A 80 13.89 6.52 -18.36
C ARG A 80 14.31 5.66 -19.54
N HIS A 81 13.60 4.58 -19.80
CA HIS A 81 13.90 3.65 -20.89
C HIS A 81 12.79 3.77 -21.93
N ASP A 82 13.15 3.88 -23.20
CA ASP A 82 12.20 4.08 -24.30
C ASP A 82 11.38 2.80 -24.59
N PHE A 83 10.59 2.34 -23.61
CA PHE A 83 9.59 1.33 -23.84
C PHE A 83 8.60 1.82 -24.89
N THR A 84 8.22 0.93 -25.79
CA THR A 84 7.24 1.19 -26.82
C THR A 84 5.92 0.51 -26.47
N ASP A 85 4.83 1.22 -26.72
CA ASP A 85 3.48 0.70 -26.65
C ASP A 85 3.18 -0.20 -27.85
N VAL A 86 2.01 -0.82 -27.87
CA VAL A 86 1.54 -1.66 -28.98
C VAL A 86 1.45 -0.94 -30.33
N ASN A 87 1.46 0.39 -30.36
CA ASN A 87 1.44 1.21 -31.56
C ASN A 87 2.84 1.71 -31.97
N GLY A 88 3.89 1.25 -31.30
CA GLY A 88 5.28 1.68 -31.54
C GLY A 88 5.61 3.08 -31.03
N LYS A 89 4.76 3.67 -30.18
CA LYS A 89 5.00 4.99 -29.56
C LYS A 89 5.66 4.81 -28.20
N THR A 90 6.45 5.79 -27.78
CA THR A 90 7.03 5.80 -26.43
C THR A 90 5.94 5.74 -25.37
N THR A 91 6.03 4.77 -24.47
CA THR A 91 5.13 4.56 -23.35
C THR A 91 5.11 5.79 -22.44
N ARG A 92 3.92 6.25 -22.06
CA ARG A 92 3.73 7.30 -21.06
C ARG A 92 3.06 6.73 -19.82
N LEU A 93 3.76 6.77 -18.68
CA LEU A 93 3.22 6.30 -17.40
C LEU A 93 3.06 7.46 -16.43
N ASN A 94 1.82 7.78 -16.03
CA ASN A 94 1.52 8.84 -15.07
C ASN A 94 1.71 8.34 -13.62
N ASN A 95 2.28 9.19 -12.76
CA ASN A 95 2.45 8.91 -11.33
C ASN A 95 1.14 8.55 -10.62
N SER A 96 0.01 9.10 -11.07
CA SER A 96 -1.31 8.77 -10.50
C SER A 96 -1.70 7.31 -10.67
N LEU A 97 -1.12 6.59 -11.64
CA LEU A 97 -1.41 5.19 -11.90
C LEU A 97 -0.56 4.25 -11.03
N VAL A 98 0.52 4.72 -10.42
CA VAL A 98 1.46 3.87 -9.65
C VAL A 98 0.77 3.09 -8.53
N PRO A 99 -0.14 3.66 -7.72
CA PRO A 99 -0.87 2.88 -6.71
C PRO A 99 -1.80 1.83 -7.31
N ALA A 100 -2.40 2.10 -8.48
CA ALA A 100 -3.26 1.15 -9.17
C ALA A 100 -2.45 0.00 -9.80
N LEU A 101 -1.32 0.32 -10.45
CA LEU A 101 -0.37 -0.66 -10.96
C LEU A 101 0.21 -1.54 -9.86
N ALA A 102 0.44 -0.99 -8.66
CA ALA A 102 0.86 -1.77 -7.50
C ALA A 102 -0.20 -2.81 -7.09
N ARG A 103 -1.49 -2.47 -7.16
CA ARG A 103 -2.58 -3.41 -6.89
C ARG A 103 -2.65 -4.51 -7.95
N LEU A 104 -2.53 -4.14 -9.23
CA LEU A 104 -2.48 -5.13 -10.33
C LEU A 104 -1.27 -6.07 -10.17
N LEU A 105 -0.10 -5.54 -9.77
CA LEU A 105 1.10 -6.35 -9.54
C LEU A 105 0.89 -7.35 -8.40
N ILE A 106 0.20 -6.96 -7.33
CA ILE A 106 -0.15 -7.87 -6.23
C ILE A 106 -1.14 -8.93 -6.69
N THR A 107 -2.08 -8.60 -7.57
CA THR A 107 -3.01 -9.59 -8.14
C THR A 107 -2.27 -10.65 -8.95
N GLU A 108 -1.29 -10.24 -9.75
CA GLU A 108 -0.51 -11.14 -10.63
C GLU A 108 0.63 -11.88 -9.89
N VAL A 109 1.22 -11.23 -8.88
CA VAL A 109 2.33 -11.75 -8.07
C VAL A 109 2.03 -11.50 -6.58
N PRO A 110 1.17 -12.33 -5.96
CA PRO A 110 0.72 -12.12 -4.57
C PRO A 110 1.85 -12.02 -3.55
N GLU A 111 2.98 -12.67 -3.82
CA GLU A 111 4.20 -12.64 -2.99
C GLU A 111 4.79 -11.23 -2.86
N CYS A 112 4.47 -10.32 -3.77
CA CYS A 112 4.89 -8.93 -3.68
C CYS A 112 4.15 -8.15 -2.58
N ARG A 113 2.97 -8.61 -2.13
CA ARG A 113 2.13 -7.87 -1.17
C ARG A 113 2.85 -7.43 0.12
N PRO A 114 3.60 -8.29 0.83
CA PRO A 114 4.35 -7.87 2.02
C PRO A 114 5.61 -7.05 1.70
N LEU A 115 6.06 -7.02 0.45
CA LEU A 115 7.35 -6.45 0.05
C LEU A 115 7.21 -5.07 -0.61
N ILE A 116 6.04 -4.75 -1.16
CA ILE A 116 5.77 -3.44 -1.71
C ILE A 116 5.70 -2.45 -0.55
N ALA A 117 6.72 -1.60 -0.47
CA ALA A 117 6.79 -0.50 0.49
C ALA A 117 5.61 0.44 0.23
N ARG A 118 4.62 0.37 1.11
CA ARG A 118 3.62 1.42 1.20
C ARG A 118 4.36 2.65 1.69
N ARG A 119 4.19 3.79 0.98
CA ARG A 119 4.52 5.09 1.56
C ARG A 119 3.51 5.39 2.66
N THR A 120 3.58 4.67 3.78
CA THR A 120 2.86 4.95 5.01
C THR A 120 3.76 5.85 5.85
N ASN A 121 3.86 7.13 5.48
CA ASN A 121 4.28 8.13 6.45
C ASN A 121 3.77 9.52 6.03
N VAL A 122 2.48 9.76 6.32
CA VAL A 122 1.96 11.06 6.83
C VAL A 122 0.70 10.84 7.69
N TYR A 123 -0.01 9.72 7.57
CA TYR A 123 -1.14 9.39 8.46
C TYR A 123 -1.15 7.90 8.78
N ASP A 124 -0.25 7.46 9.66
CA ASP A 124 -0.61 6.42 10.63
C ASP A 124 0.38 6.48 11.79
N GLY A 125 -0.13 6.85 12.97
CA GLY A 125 0.64 6.84 14.20
C GLY A 125 0.83 5.40 14.67
N SER A 126 2.06 5.08 15.05
CA SER A 126 2.45 3.92 15.86
C SER A 126 2.17 2.52 15.29
N ILE A 127 3.13 1.97 14.54
CA ILE A 127 3.44 0.54 14.69
C ILE A 127 4.40 0.42 15.88
N GLN A 128 3.86 -0.17 16.94
CA GLN A 128 4.59 -0.59 18.13
C GLN A 128 5.70 -1.58 17.75
N HIS A 129 6.95 -1.20 18.01
CA HIS A 129 8.02 -2.17 18.23
C HIS A 129 8.04 -2.49 19.73
N ALA A 130 7.69 -3.73 20.09
CA ALA A 130 8.26 -4.41 21.24
C ALA A 130 7.98 -5.91 21.15
N ALA A 131 8.76 -6.59 20.32
CA ALA A 131 9.15 -7.97 20.60
C ALA A 131 10.54 -7.91 21.23
N VAL A 132 10.66 -8.26 22.51
CA VAL A 132 11.92 -8.77 23.09
C VAL A 132 11.58 -9.83 24.14
N SER A 133 12.01 -11.04 23.81
CA SER A 133 12.40 -12.21 24.63
C SER A 133 11.44 -12.79 25.66
#